data_AF-A0A969NHE3-F1
#
_entry.id   AF-A0A969NHE3-F1
#
_cell.length_a   1.000
_cell.length_b   1.000
_cell.length_c   1.000
_cell.angle_alpha   90.00
_cell.angle_beta   90.00
_cell.angle_gamma   90.00
#
_symmetry.space_group_name_H-M   'P 1'
#
loop_
_entity.id
_entity.type
_entity.pdbx_description
1 polymer ?
#
loop_
_entity_poly.entity_id
_entity_poly.type
_entity_poly.pdbx_seq_one_letter_code
_entity_poly.pdbx_strand_id
1 'polypeptide(L)'
;MILEGVKKYKLSITCFVVVAVLLTIVHLKTSNQIIIIERFIDGFAYLEICGVAFYAAFLIHKMKDPKKVPLWRHRSWFLFSMVFFGQLLLGLIGFEKFLMTGKLHLPIPAMILSGPMFRGEASFMTILFFSTVILSGPTWCSHLCYFGAIDGLAAKGKTNKKPVKNKFRYKHSILLLVVASTTLLRLFNVEILYAVILGAGFGILGLLIIVFGSKRKHKMIHCIVYCPIGTIIRYLKYINPFRISIQDNCSMCAHCIPSCKYDALNISDLKKQKTWQHVYSLWR
;
A
#
# COMPACT_ATOMS: atom_id res chain seq x y z
N MET A 1 27.55 9.85 28.21
CA MET A 1 27.64 8.74 27.23
C MET A 1 26.41 7.83 27.19
N ILE A 2 26.03 7.10 28.24
CA ILE A 2 24.86 6.17 28.18
C ILE A 2 23.54 6.91 27.88
N LEU A 3 23.29 8.06 28.53
CA LEU A 3 22.08 8.85 28.35
C LEU A 3 21.94 9.52 26.97
N GLU A 4 23.05 9.87 26.32
CA GLU A 4 23.05 10.44 24.95
C GLU A 4 22.81 9.36 23.88
N GLY A 5 23.36 8.16 24.09
CA GLY A 5 23.07 6.99 23.27
C GLY A 5 21.57 6.63 23.31
N VAL A 6 20.97 6.66 24.50
CA VAL A 6 19.53 6.38 24.68
C VAL A 6 18.65 7.41 23.96
N LYS A 7 18.99 8.72 24.00
CA LYS A 7 18.24 9.74 23.23
C LYS A 7 18.30 9.49 21.72
N LYS A 8 19.48 9.12 21.18
CA LYS A 8 19.67 8.85 19.74
C LYS A 8 18.84 7.65 19.26
N TYR A 9 18.72 6.61 20.07
CA TYR A 9 17.99 5.38 19.72
C TYR A 9 16.57 5.30 20.28
N LYS A 10 16.11 6.27 21.08
CA LYS A 10 14.79 6.29 21.73
C LYS A 10 13.66 5.82 20.79
N LEU A 11 13.48 6.47 19.65
CA LEU A 11 12.43 6.12 18.68
C LEU A 11 12.55 4.69 18.13
N SER A 12 13.78 4.20 17.92
CA SER A 12 14.02 2.84 17.40
C SER A 12 13.72 1.79 18.47
N ILE A 13 14.08 2.06 19.74
CA ILE A 13 13.77 1.21 20.88
C ILE A 13 12.25 1.19 21.13
N THR A 14 11.59 2.36 21.10
CA THR A 14 10.12 2.43 21.22
C THR A 14 9.45 1.63 20.11
N CYS A 15 9.91 1.75 18.87
CA CYS A 15 9.35 0.98 17.76
C CYS A 15 9.56 -0.54 17.95
N PHE A 16 10.73 -0.96 18.42
CA PHE A 16 11.00 -2.36 18.76
C PHE A 16 9.99 -2.89 19.77
N VAL A 17 9.85 -2.20 20.92
CA VAL A 17 8.97 -2.61 22.01
C VAL A 17 7.52 -2.65 21.56
N VAL A 18 7.05 -1.61 20.86
CA VAL A 18 5.67 -1.55 20.36
C VAL A 18 5.38 -2.71 19.39
N VAL A 19 6.28 -2.98 18.44
CA VAL A 19 6.08 -4.08 17.47
C VAL A 19 6.11 -5.44 18.17
N ALA A 20 7.08 -5.66 19.08
CA ALA A 20 7.17 -6.90 19.85
C ALA A 20 5.91 -7.14 20.69
N VAL A 21 5.45 -6.14 21.44
CA VAL A 21 4.25 -6.25 22.28
C VAL A 21 3.00 -6.51 21.43
N LEU A 22 2.80 -5.77 20.34
CA LEU A 22 1.64 -5.96 19.48
C LEU A 22 1.62 -7.36 18.85
N LEU A 23 2.75 -7.84 18.32
CA LEU A 23 2.82 -9.18 17.72
C LEU A 23 2.69 -10.30 18.76
N THR A 24 3.23 -10.12 19.96
CA THR A 24 3.02 -11.07 21.06
C THR A 24 1.55 -11.12 21.47
N ILE A 25 0.86 -9.98 21.59
CA ILE A 25 -0.59 -9.96 21.88
C ILE A 25 -1.37 -10.71 20.80
N VAL A 26 -1.04 -10.49 19.52
CA VAL A 26 -1.67 -11.20 18.41
C VAL A 26 -1.43 -12.71 18.56
N HIS A 27 -0.18 -13.14 18.72
CA HIS A 27 0.17 -14.55 18.90
C HIS A 27 -0.58 -15.21 20.07
N LEU A 28 -0.68 -14.54 21.22
CA LEU A 28 -1.40 -15.06 22.39
C LEU A 28 -2.92 -15.12 22.22
N LYS A 29 -3.49 -14.28 21.35
CA LYS A 29 -4.95 -14.18 21.16
C LYS A 29 -5.47 -14.95 19.95
N THR A 30 -4.61 -15.35 19.04
CA THR A 30 -5.01 -16.03 17.80
C THR A 30 -4.67 -17.50 17.86
N SER A 31 -5.69 -18.35 17.75
CA SER A 31 -5.55 -19.82 17.72
C SER A 31 -4.89 -20.33 16.43
N ASN A 32 -4.91 -19.53 15.36
CA ASN A 32 -4.25 -19.87 14.10
C ASN A 32 -2.79 -19.41 14.19
N GLN A 33 -1.86 -20.25 13.75
CA GLN A 33 -0.44 -19.92 13.59
C GLN A 33 -0.27 -18.84 12.50
N ILE A 34 -0.54 -17.58 12.85
CA ILE A 34 -0.43 -16.43 11.94
C ILE A 34 1.04 -16.22 11.56
N ILE A 35 1.94 -16.52 12.49
CA ILE A 35 3.39 -16.41 12.33
C ILE A 35 3.87 -17.57 11.46
N ILE A 36 4.65 -17.24 10.43
CA ILE A 36 4.92 -18.17 9.32
C ILE A 36 5.84 -19.29 9.80
N ILE A 37 6.92 -18.95 10.52
CA ILE A 37 7.89 -19.92 11.01
C ILE A 37 7.24 -20.88 12.01
N GLU A 38 6.28 -20.41 12.80
CA GLU A 38 5.53 -21.24 13.73
C GLU A 38 4.75 -22.35 13.02
N ARG A 39 4.32 -22.15 11.76
CA ARG A 39 3.69 -23.22 10.95
C ARG A 39 4.64 -24.34 10.56
N PHE A 40 5.93 -24.09 10.59
CA PHE A 40 6.96 -25.08 10.27
C PHE A 40 7.54 -25.72 11.52
N ILE A 41 7.74 -24.93 12.58
CA ILE A 41 8.35 -25.38 13.82
C ILE A 41 7.63 -24.72 15.01
N ASP A 42 6.98 -25.55 15.82
CA ASP A 42 6.24 -25.08 17.01
C ASP A 42 7.18 -24.34 17.99
N GLY A 43 6.71 -23.23 18.54
CA GLY A 43 7.45 -22.42 19.51
C GLY A 43 8.45 -21.40 18.92
N PHE A 44 8.72 -21.42 17.61
CA PHE A 44 9.61 -20.45 16.96
C PHE A 44 8.95 -19.07 16.70
N ALA A 45 7.71 -18.89 17.12
CA ALA A 45 6.97 -17.64 17.01
C ALA A 45 7.73 -16.44 17.57
N TYR A 46 8.26 -16.58 18.79
CA TYR A 46 8.97 -15.52 19.49
C TYR A 46 10.27 -15.11 18.78
N LEU A 47 10.92 -16.04 18.06
CA LEU A 47 12.11 -15.73 17.28
C LEU A 47 11.74 -14.86 16.07
N GLU A 48 10.64 -15.18 15.36
CA GLU A 48 10.14 -14.35 14.26
C GLU A 48 9.70 -12.97 14.76
N ILE A 49 8.99 -12.90 15.89
CA ILE A 49 8.59 -11.64 16.52
C ILE A 49 9.81 -10.78 16.83
N CYS A 50 10.83 -11.35 17.45
CA CYS A 50 12.09 -10.65 17.73
C CYS A 50 12.73 -10.15 16.43
N GLY A 51 12.82 -10.99 15.40
CA GLY A 51 13.38 -10.64 14.10
C GLY A 51 12.64 -9.46 13.43
N VAL A 52 11.31 -9.51 13.41
CA VAL A 52 10.46 -8.44 12.85
C VAL A 52 10.57 -7.15 13.67
N ALA A 53 10.64 -7.25 15.01
CA ALA A 53 10.83 -6.09 15.88
C ALA A 53 12.19 -5.41 15.64
N PHE A 54 13.28 -6.19 15.50
CA PHE A 54 14.60 -5.65 15.13
C PHE A 54 14.57 -5.00 13.75
N TYR A 55 13.92 -5.63 12.78
CA TYR A 55 13.74 -5.07 11.44
C TYR A 55 13.00 -3.73 11.47
N ALA A 56 11.92 -3.62 12.25
CA ALA A 56 11.16 -2.38 12.41
C ALA A 56 12.03 -1.26 13.05
N ALA A 57 12.78 -1.59 14.11
CA ALA A 57 13.70 -0.67 14.77
C ALA A 57 14.80 -0.15 13.82
N PHE A 58 15.34 -1.05 12.99
CA PHE A 58 16.32 -0.74 11.96
C PHE A 58 15.75 0.17 10.87
N LEU A 59 14.55 -0.14 10.35
CA LEU A 59 13.88 0.68 9.33
C LEU A 59 13.63 2.10 9.84
N ILE A 60 13.08 2.24 11.05
CA ILE A 60 12.85 3.55 11.66
C ILE A 60 14.15 4.29 11.88
N HIS A 61 15.22 3.62 12.30
CA HIS A 61 16.53 4.25 12.43
C HIS A 61 17.03 4.83 11.09
N LYS A 62 16.87 4.08 10.00
CA LYS A 62 17.28 4.53 8.66
C LYS A 62 16.36 5.61 8.09
N MET A 63 15.08 5.63 8.47
CA MET A 63 14.10 6.63 8.07
C MET A 63 14.14 7.91 8.94
N LYS A 64 14.95 7.97 9.99
CA LYS A 64 15.22 9.22 10.73
C LYS A 64 15.91 10.27 9.87
N ASP A 65 16.67 9.85 8.86
CA ASP A 65 17.30 10.74 7.88
C ASP A 65 16.33 10.94 6.70
N PRO A 66 15.70 12.12 6.58
CA PRO A 66 14.79 12.45 5.48
C PRO A 66 15.27 12.09 4.09
N LYS A 67 16.57 12.31 3.81
CA LYS A 67 17.18 12.05 2.51
C LYS A 67 17.15 10.56 2.14
N LYS A 68 17.15 9.69 3.15
CA LYS A 68 17.16 8.24 3.00
C LYS A 68 15.75 7.63 3.05
N VAL A 69 14.73 8.37 3.49
CA VAL A 69 13.34 7.88 3.58
C VAL A 69 12.83 7.30 2.25
N PRO A 70 12.96 7.98 1.09
CA PRO A 70 12.44 7.44 -0.17
C PRO A 70 13.07 6.11 -0.56
N LEU A 71 14.38 5.96 -0.29
CA LEU A 71 15.14 4.74 -0.57
C LEU A 71 14.68 3.58 0.31
N TRP A 72 14.66 3.78 1.62
CA TRP A 72 14.29 2.72 2.57
C TRP A 72 12.84 2.34 2.48
N ARG A 73 11.95 3.29 2.18
CA ARG A 73 10.54 3.00 1.88
C ARG A 73 10.44 2.06 0.69
N HIS A 74 11.14 2.37 -0.40
CA HIS A 74 11.07 1.55 -1.61
C HIS A 74 11.61 0.14 -1.35
N ARG A 75 12.74 0.02 -0.63
CA ARG A 75 13.34 -1.28 -0.25
C ARG A 75 12.45 -2.10 0.67
N SER A 76 11.90 -1.51 1.73
CA SER A 76 11.06 -2.25 2.69
C SER A 76 9.80 -2.81 2.03
N TRP A 77 9.15 -2.01 1.18
CA TRP A 77 7.92 -2.43 0.53
C TRP A 77 8.15 -3.39 -0.64
N PHE A 78 9.29 -3.27 -1.32
CA PHE A 78 9.69 -4.26 -2.30
C PHE A 78 9.97 -5.61 -1.63
N LEU A 79 10.69 -5.63 -0.50
CA LEU A 79 10.91 -6.84 0.28
C LEU A 79 9.58 -7.45 0.73
N PHE A 80 8.68 -6.64 1.30
CA PHE A 80 7.34 -7.10 1.68
C PHE A 80 6.58 -7.71 0.49
N SER A 81 6.55 -7.03 -0.65
CA SER A 81 5.84 -7.50 -1.85
C SER A 81 6.45 -8.82 -2.37
N MET A 82 7.78 -8.93 -2.37
CA MET A 82 8.49 -10.14 -2.78
C MET A 82 8.15 -11.32 -1.87
N VAL A 83 8.22 -11.14 -0.54
CA VAL A 83 7.87 -12.19 0.42
C VAL A 83 6.41 -12.59 0.27
N PHE A 84 5.50 -11.61 0.23
CA PHE A 84 4.05 -11.85 0.14
C PHE A 84 3.65 -12.60 -1.14
N PHE A 85 4.11 -12.14 -2.31
CA PHE A 85 3.82 -12.84 -3.57
C PHE A 85 4.60 -14.15 -3.73
N GLY A 86 5.80 -14.24 -3.15
CA GLY A 86 6.56 -15.49 -3.07
C GLY A 86 5.81 -16.56 -2.28
N GLN A 87 5.25 -16.21 -1.13
CA GLN A 87 4.39 -17.10 -0.33
C GLN A 87 3.14 -17.53 -1.09
N LEU A 88 2.48 -16.61 -1.80
CA LEU A 88 1.35 -16.95 -2.65
C LEU A 88 1.75 -17.96 -3.73
N LEU A 89 2.86 -17.71 -4.44
CA LEU A 89 3.34 -18.58 -5.50
C LEU A 89 3.69 -19.97 -4.98
N LEU A 90 4.43 -20.05 -3.87
CA LEU A 90 4.75 -21.33 -3.21
C LEU A 90 3.48 -22.07 -2.77
N GLY A 91 2.51 -21.34 -2.20
CA GLY A 91 1.20 -21.88 -1.85
C GLY A 91 0.46 -22.47 -3.06
N LEU A 92 0.49 -21.80 -4.21
CA LEU A 92 -0.15 -22.25 -5.45
C LEU A 92 0.55 -23.45 -6.11
N ILE A 93 1.86 -23.60 -5.93
CA ILE A 93 2.64 -24.73 -6.47
C ILE A 93 2.42 -26.03 -5.66
N GLY A 94 1.73 -25.95 -4.51
CA GLY A 94 1.38 -27.12 -3.70
C GLY A 94 1.91 -27.08 -2.26
N PHE A 95 2.62 -26.01 -1.86
CA PHE A 95 3.04 -25.83 -0.46
C PHE A 95 1.93 -25.14 0.34
N GLU A 96 0.81 -25.84 0.55
CA GLU A 96 -0.40 -25.31 1.18
C GLU A 96 -0.17 -24.72 2.58
N LYS A 97 0.90 -25.12 3.29
CA LYS A 97 1.32 -24.52 4.58
C LYS A 97 1.52 -22.99 4.50
N PHE A 98 1.89 -22.46 3.34
CA PHE A 98 1.99 -21.01 3.13
C PHE A 98 0.62 -20.32 2.98
N LEU A 99 -0.43 -21.07 2.64
CA LEU A 99 -1.81 -20.57 2.55
C LEU A 99 -2.49 -20.66 3.93
N MET A 100 -3.10 -19.57 4.39
CA MET A 100 -3.69 -19.51 5.74
C MET A 100 -4.97 -20.33 5.92
N THR A 101 -5.75 -20.56 4.87
CA THR A 101 -7.16 -20.98 5.01
C THR A 101 -7.63 -21.97 3.94
N GLY A 102 -6.72 -22.53 3.13
CA GLY A 102 -7.06 -23.42 1.99
C GLY A 102 -7.91 -22.78 0.88
N LYS A 103 -8.46 -21.58 1.09
CA LYS A 103 -9.23 -20.82 0.11
C LYS A 103 -8.32 -19.83 -0.62
N LEU A 104 -8.44 -19.77 -1.94
CA LEU A 104 -7.68 -18.84 -2.76
C LEU A 104 -8.13 -17.39 -2.52
N HIS A 105 -7.29 -16.63 -1.81
CA HIS A 105 -7.46 -15.20 -1.63
C HIS A 105 -6.63 -14.46 -2.67
N LEU A 106 -7.25 -14.04 -3.78
CA LEU A 106 -6.56 -13.26 -4.81
C LEU A 106 -6.08 -11.92 -4.23
N PRO A 107 -4.77 -11.66 -4.15
CA PRO A 107 -4.26 -10.40 -3.63
C PRO A 107 -4.21 -9.38 -4.76
N ILE A 108 -5.39 -8.86 -5.08
CA ILE A 108 -5.56 -7.80 -6.06
C ILE A 108 -6.29 -6.67 -5.34
N PRO A 109 -5.78 -5.41 -5.32
CA PRO A 109 -6.38 -4.32 -4.57
C PRO A 109 -7.88 -4.12 -4.84
N ALA A 110 -8.33 -4.33 -6.08
CA ALA A 110 -9.75 -4.24 -6.43
C ALA A 110 -10.64 -5.20 -5.62
N MET A 111 -10.12 -6.36 -5.19
CA MET A 111 -10.86 -7.35 -4.40
C MET A 111 -11.23 -6.86 -3.01
N ILE A 112 -10.53 -5.84 -2.48
CA ILE A 112 -10.88 -5.20 -1.20
C ILE A 112 -12.29 -4.59 -1.28
N LEU A 113 -12.68 -4.11 -2.47
CA LEU A 113 -14.01 -3.59 -2.77
C LEU A 113 -14.93 -4.69 -3.30
N SER A 114 -14.52 -5.38 -4.37
CA SER A 114 -15.38 -6.32 -5.09
C SER A 114 -15.72 -7.57 -4.31
N GLY A 115 -14.80 -8.09 -3.49
CA GLY A 115 -15.03 -9.31 -2.70
C GLY A 115 -16.22 -9.20 -1.74
N PRO A 116 -16.25 -8.20 -0.86
CA PRO A 116 -17.41 -7.91 0.00
C PRO A 116 -18.69 -7.63 -0.78
N MET A 117 -18.60 -6.89 -1.89
CA MET A 117 -19.77 -6.55 -2.69
C MET A 117 -20.42 -7.78 -3.33
N PHE A 118 -19.59 -8.71 -3.84
CA PHE A 118 -20.04 -9.97 -4.43
C PHE A 118 -20.65 -10.91 -3.37
N ARG A 119 -19.98 -11.06 -2.21
CA ARG A 119 -20.43 -11.95 -1.12
C ARG A 119 -21.54 -11.38 -0.25
N GLY A 120 -21.68 -10.05 -0.21
CA GLY A 120 -22.62 -9.37 0.69
C GLY A 120 -22.15 -9.25 2.14
N GLU A 121 -20.89 -9.56 2.44
CA GLU A 121 -20.34 -9.58 3.80
C GLU A 121 -19.06 -8.76 3.89
N ALA A 122 -18.85 -8.06 5.01
CA ALA A 122 -17.62 -7.32 5.24
C ALA A 122 -16.44 -8.29 5.38
N SER A 123 -15.33 -8.00 4.68
CA SER A 123 -14.11 -8.80 4.80
C SER A 123 -13.12 -8.16 5.77
N PHE A 124 -12.29 -8.98 6.42
CA PHE A 124 -11.17 -8.50 7.24
C PHE A 124 -10.27 -7.51 6.47
N MET A 125 -10.00 -7.77 5.18
CA MET A 125 -9.22 -6.88 4.33
C MET A 125 -9.88 -5.51 4.14
N THR A 126 -11.20 -5.45 4.09
CA THR A 126 -11.97 -4.20 3.99
C THR A 126 -11.84 -3.38 5.26
N ILE A 127 -11.98 -4.02 6.42
CA ILE A 127 -11.82 -3.36 7.73
C ILE A 127 -10.39 -2.82 7.88
N LEU A 128 -9.38 -3.65 7.57
CA LEU A 128 -7.97 -3.27 7.60
C LEU A 128 -7.67 -2.11 6.63
N PHE A 129 -8.26 -2.14 5.43
CA PHE A 129 -8.11 -1.05 4.48
C PHE A 129 -8.67 0.26 5.01
N PHE A 130 -9.91 0.29 5.51
CA PHE A 130 -10.50 1.53 6.01
C PHE A 130 -9.79 2.05 7.26
N SER A 131 -9.45 1.18 8.22
CA SER A 131 -8.73 1.59 9.44
C SER A 131 -7.36 2.18 9.11
N THR A 132 -6.62 1.55 8.20
CA THR A 132 -5.30 2.06 7.77
C THR A 132 -5.42 3.32 6.95
N VAL A 133 -6.44 3.52 6.11
CA VAL A 133 -6.66 4.78 5.38
C VAL A 133 -7.04 5.91 6.33
N ILE A 134 -7.79 5.66 7.39
CA ILE A 134 -8.09 6.68 8.40
C ILE A 134 -6.80 7.13 9.12
N LEU A 135 -5.94 6.18 9.48
CA LEU A 135 -4.69 6.47 10.20
C LEU A 135 -3.58 7.06 9.30
N SER A 136 -3.40 6.51 8.10
CA SER A 136 -2.29 6.81 7.20
C SER A 136 -2.68 7.68 6.00
N GLY A 137 -3.98 7.86 5.76
CA GLY A 137 -4.51 8.68 4.67
C GLY A 137 -4.18 8.13 3.29
N PRO A 138 -3.89 9.02 2.31
CA PRO A 138 -3.58 8.61 0.95
C PRO A 138 -2.20 7.95 0.78
N THR A 139 -1.44 7.76 1.86
CA THR A 139 -0.18 7.01 1.81
C THR A 139 -0.38 5.54 1.52
N TRP A 140 -1.56 4.98 1.74
CA TRP A 140 -1.82 3.55 1.52
C TRP A 140 -1.32 3.06 0.16
N CYS A 141 -1.58 3.80 -0.93
CA CYS A 141 -1.11 3.41 -2.28
C CYS A 141 0.42 3.45 -2.47
N SER A 142 1.19 4.12 -1.62
CA SER A 142 2.65 4.25 -1.76
C SER A 142 3.43 3.62 -0.62
N HIS A 143 2.74 3.26 0.46
CA HIS A 143 3.30 2.58 1.62
C HIS A 143 2.69 1.18 1.71
N LEU A 144 1.40 1.02 1.92
CA LEU A 144 0.84 -0.28 2.32
C LEU A 144 0.48 -1.22 1.14
N CYS A 145 0.24 -0.67 -0.05
CA CYS A 145 -0.20 -1.44 -1.20
C CYS A 145 0.98 -2.07 -1.95
N TYR A 146 0.99 -3.41 -2.08
CA TYR A 146 2.00 -4.15 -2.83
C TYR A 146 2.01 -3.80 -4.35
N PHE A 147 0.85 -3.60 -5.00
CA PHE A 147 0.82 -3.05 -6.38
C PHE A 147 1.41 -1.65 -6.42
N GLY A 148 1.19 -0.84 -5.39
CA GLY A 148 1.76 0.49 -5.25
C GLY A 148 3.29 0.50 -5.16
N ALA A 149 3.87 -0.47 -4.46
CA ALA A 149 5.31 -0.65 -4.37
C ALA A 149 5.93 -0.96 -5.74
N ILE A 150 5.32 -1.90 -6.48
CA ILE A 150 5.74 -2.29 -7.83
C ILE A 150 5.54 -1.12 -8.82
N ASP A 151 4.41 -0.42 -8.73
CA ASP A 151 4.11 0.76 -9.57
C ASP A 151 5.12 1.89 -9.31
N GLY A 152 5.45 2.14 -8.05
CA GLY A 152 6.51 3.08 -7.66
C GLY A 152 7.90 2.67 -8.15
N LEU A 153 8.18 1.37 -8.23
CA LEU A 153 9.44 0.83 -8.79
C LEU A 153 9.53 1.11 -10.29
N ALA A 154 8.45 0.78 -11.01
CA ALA A 154 8.35 1.03 -12.44
C ALA A 154 8.43 2.53 -12.75
N ALA A 155 7.87 3.38 -11.89
CA ALA A 155 7.87 4.83 -12.05
C ALA A 155 9.20 5.54 -11.68
N LYS A 156 10.28 4.79 -11.37
CA LYS A 156 11.61 5.36 -11.12
C LYS A 156 12.09 6.18 -12.33
N GLY A 157 12.82 7.27 -12.07
CA GLY A 157 13.33 8.19 -13.09
C GLY A 157 12.85 9.63 -12.88
N LYS A 158 13.12 10.52 -13.84
CA LYS A 158 12.61 11.90 -13.80
C LYS A 158 11.23 11.94 -14.46
N THR A 159 10.23 12.48 -13.77
CA THR A 159 8.89 12.62 -14.35
C THR A 159 8.69 14.01 -14.94
N ASN A 160 7.79 14.10 -15.93
CA ASN A 160 7.39 15.37 -16.50
C ASN A 160 6.44 16.13 -15.55
N LYS A 161 6.58 17.46 -15.50
CA LYS A 161 5.69 18.37 -14.78
C LYS A 161 4.25 18.38 -15.31
N LYS A 162 4.00 17.86 -16.52
CA LYS A 162 2.66 17.81 -17.13
C LYS A 162 1.74 16.83 -16.39
N PRO A 163 0.53 17.24 -15.97
CA PRO A 163 -0.44 16.35 -15.33
C PRO A 163 -0.86 15.21 -16.26
N VAL A 164 -1.33 14.10 -15.68
CA VAL A 164 -1.94 13.02 -16.45
C VAL A 164 -3.31 13.49 -17.00
N LYS A 165 -3.45 13.47 -18.33
CA LYS A 165 -4.67 13.90 -19.02
C LYS A 165 -5.85 13.01 -18.65
N ASN A 166 -7.03 13.60 -18.50
CA ASN A 166 -8.32 12.91 -18.27
C ASN A 166 -8.34 11.91 -17.10
N LYS A 167 -7.39 11.99 -16.14
CA LYS A 167 -7.28 11.03 -15.02
C LYS A 167 -8.59 10.86 -14.25
N PHE A 168 -9.38 11.93 -14.09
CA PHE A 168 -10.67 11.83 -13.41
C PHE A 168 -11.69 11.01 -14.17
N ARG A 169 -11.79 11.15 -15.50
CA ARG A 169 -12.75 10.37 -16.29
C ARG A 169 -12.47 8.88 -16.13
N TYR A 170 -11.22 8.47 -16.37
CA TYR A 170 -10.82 7.07 -16.22
C TYR A 170 -11.02 6.53 -14.79
N LYS A 171 -10.67 7.30 -13.75
CA LYS A 171 -10.86 6.91 -12.35
C LYS A 171 -12.30 6.52 -12.03
N HIS A 172 -13.26 7.32 -12.48
CA HIS A 172 -14.69 7.07 -12.23
C HIS A 172 -15.23 6.00 -13.15
N SER A 173 -14.83 5.99 -14.43
CA SER A 173 -15.25 4.95 -15.37
C SER A 173 -14.84 3.56 -14.89
N ILE A 174 -13.60 3.40 -14.39
CA ILE A 174 -13.13 2.09 -13.91
C ILE A 174 -13.77 1.72 -12.57
N LEU A 175 -13.92 2.68 -11.65
CA LEU A 175 -14.65 2.42 -10.40
C LEU A 175 -16.10 1.97 -10.68
N LEU A 176 -16.80 2.68 -11.57
CA LEU A 176 -18.17 2.35 -11.98
C LEU A 176 -18.21 0.98 -12.65
N LEU A 177 -17.27 0.68 -13.55
CA LEU A 177 -17.19 -0.61 -14.22
C LEU A 177 -16.98 -1.75 -13.24
N VAL A 178 -16.08 -1.60 -12.27
CA VAL A 178 -15.83 -2.61 -11.23
C VAL A 178 -17.05 -2.81 -10.34
N VAL A 179 -17.70 -1.72 -9.92
CA VAL A 179 -18.94 -1.78 -9.12
C VAL A 179 -20.06 -2.44 -9.90
N ALA A 180 -20.33 -1.99 -11.13
CA ALA A 180 -21.40 -2.51 -11.97
C ALA A 180 -21.18 -3.99 -12.30
N SER A 181 -19.97 -4.38 -12.72
CA SER A 181 -19.66 -5.78 -13.01
C SER A 181 -19.85 -6.67 -11.78
N THR A 182 -19.36 -6.24 -10.61
CA THR A 182 -19.52 -7.01 -9.36
C THR A 182 -20.99 -7.15 -8.97
N THR A 183 -21.77 -6.08 -9.08
CA THR A 183 -23.22 -6.10 -8.78
C THR A 183 -23.97 -7.00 -9.75
N LEU A 184 -23.68 -6.94 -11.06
CA LEU A 184 -24.30 -7.79 -12.07
C LEU A 184 -23.99 -9.28 -11.81
N LEU A 185 -22.72 -9.62 -11.53
CA LEU A 185 -22.32 -10.98 -11.20
C LEU A 185 -23.10 -11.53 -9.99
N ARG A 186 -23.33 -10.68 -8.98
CA ARG A 186 -24.13 -11.05 -7.80
C ARG A 186 -25.62 -11.20 -8.13
N LEU A 187 -26.20 -10.28 -8.91
CA LEU A 187 -27.62 -10.31 -9.27
C LEU A 187 -27.98 -11.54 -10.10
N PHE A 188 -27.10 -11.94 -11.01
CA PHE A 188 -27.28 -13.14 -11.84
C PHE A 188 -26.82 -14.43 -11.13
N ASN A 189 -26.42 -14.37 -9.85
CA ASN A 189 -25.96 -15.52 -9.07
C ASN A 189 -24.86 -16.34 -9.80
N VAL A 190 -23.96 -15.64 -10.50
CA VAL A 190 -22.92 -16.26 -11.31
C VAL A 190 -21.94 -17.00 -10.41
N GLU A 191 -21.49 -18.17 -10.87
CA GLU A 191 -20.52 -18.99 -10.14
C GLU A 191 -19.24 -18.20 -9.80
N ILE A 192 -18.70 -18.44 -8.59
CA ILE A 192 -17.51 -17.75 -8.06
C ILE A 192 -16.29 -17.83 -8.99
N LEU A 193 -16.19 -18.90 -9.79
CA LEU A 193 -15.11 -19.10 -10.75
C LEU A 193 -14.99 -17.91 -11.72
N TYR A 194 -16.10 -17.40 -12.24
CA TYR A 194 -16.08 -16.26 -13.16
C TYR A 194 -15.62 -14.98 -12.48
N ALA A 195 -16.02 -14.75 -11.22
CA ALA A 195 -15.56 -13.61 -10.43
C ALA A 195 -14.05 -13.68 -10.17
N VAL A 196 -13.52 -14.89 -9.92
CA VAL A 196 -12.07 -15.14 -9.76
C VAL A 196 -11.33 -14.88 -11.08
N ILE A 197 -11.83 -15.37 -12.21
CA ILE A 197 -11.21 -15.16 -13.54
C ILE A 197 -11.18 -13.67 -13.89
N LEU A 198 -12.30 -12.96 -13.72
CA LEU A 198 -12.38 -11.51 -13.99
C LEU A 198 -11.46 -10.72 -13.05
N GLY A 199 -11.44 -11.08 -11.76
CA GLY A 199 -10.53 -10.50 -10.78
C GLY A 199 -9.07 -10.69 -11.17
N ALA A 200 -8.67 -11.92 -11.51
CA ALA A 200 -7.33 -12.25 -11.97
C ALA A 200 -6.95 -11.49 -13.24
N GLY A 201 -7.84 -11.44 -14.24
CA GLY A 201 -7.66 -10.65 -15.46
C GLY A 201 -7.46 -9.16 -15.18
N PHE A 202 -8.24 -8.59 -14.24
CA PHE A 202 -8.06 -7.22 -13.79
C PHE A 202 -6.69 -6.98 -13.15
N GLY A 203 -6.20 -7.93 -12.34
CA GLY A 203 -4.87 -7.88 -11.75
C GLY A 203 -3.75 -7.94 -12.78
N ILE A 204 -3.84 -8.87 -13.74
CA ILE A 204 -2.86 -9.02 -14.83
C ILE A 204 -2.81 -7.74 -15.67
N LEU A 205 -3.96 -7.21 -16.09
CA LEU A 205 -4.03 -5.94 -16.81
C LEU A 205 -3.41 -4.79 -16.00
N GLY A 206 -3.63 -4.77 -14.68
CA GLY A 206 -2.99 -3.82 -13.79
C GLY A 206 -1.45 -3.92 -13.81
N LEU A 207 -0.90 -5.14 -13.77
CA LEU A 207 0.55 -5.36 -13.90
C LEU A 207 1.08 -4.95 -15.28
N LEU A 208 0.36 -5.22 -16.37
CA LEU A 208 0.73 -4.77 -17.71
C LEU A 208 0.79 -3.23 -17.77
N ILE A 209 -0.18 -2.54 -17.18
CA ILE A 209 -0.17 -1.06 -17.10
C ILE A 209 1.06 -0.56 -16.31
N ILE A 210 1.46 -1.26 -15.25
CA ILE A 210 2.67 -0.91 -14.49
C ILE A 210 3.92 -1.06 -15.39
N VAL A 211 4.08 -2.20 -16.06
CA VAL A 211 5.25 -2.52 -16.88
C VAL A 211 5.37 -1.60 -18.09
N PHE A 212 4.25 -1.34 -18.79
CA PHE A 212 4.27 -0.56 -20.04
C PHE A 212 3.94 0.92 -19.84
N GLY A 213 2.94 1.24 -19.03
CA GLY A 213 2.47 2.61 -18.82
C GLY A 213 3.30 3.38 -17.80
N SER A 214 3.43 2.83 -16.59
CA SER A 214 4.12 3.52 -15.49
C SER A 214 5.60 3.69 -15.74
N LYS A 215 6.25 2.66 -16.32
CA LYS A 215 7.66 2.73 -16.75
C LYS A 215 7.90 3.82 -17.79
N ARG A 216 7.07 3.90 -18.84
CA ARG A 216 7.23 4.89 -19.93
C ARG A 216 6.97 6.33 -19.48
N LYS A 217 6.07 6.55 -18.51
CA LYS A 217 5.70 7.89 -18.05
C LYS A 217 6.45 8.34 -16.79
N HIS A 218 7.23 7.45 -16.15
CA HIS A 218 7.86 7.68 -14.85
C HIS A 218 6.87 8.21 -13.79
N LYS A 219 5.62 7.73 -13.83
CA LYS A 219 4.50 8.05 -12.92
C LYS A 219 3.79 6.75 -12.55
N MET A 220 3.13 6.74 -11.40
CA MET A 220 2.35 5.59 -10.90
C MET A 220 1.00 5.49 -11.64
N ILE A 221 1.02 5.24 -12.96
CA ILE A 221 -0.16 5.31 -13.83
C ILE A 221 -1.23 4.31 -13.40
N HIS A 222 -0.84 3.11 -12.99
CA HIS A 222 -1.77 2.12 -12.45
C HIS A 222 -2.53 2.70 -11.23
N CYS A 223 -1.83 3.25 -10.24
CA CYS A 223 -2.49 3.80 -9.06
C CYS A 223 -3.22 5.13 -9.32
N ILE A 224 -2.82 5.91 -10.34
CA ILE A 224 -3.45 7.19 -10.70
C ILE A 224 -4.69 7.01 -11.57
N VAL A 225 -4.74 6.01 -12.43
CA VAL A 225 -5.77 5.95 -13.49
C VAL A 225 -6.60 4.68 -13.38
N TYR A 226 -5.97 3.54 -13.07
CA TYR A 226 -6.59 2.23 -13.21
C TYR A 226 -7.16 1.67 -11.91
N CYS A 227 -6.45 1.82 -10.79
CA CYS A 227 -6.83 1.18 -9.53
C CYS A 227 -8.08 1.83 -8.90
N PRO A 228 -9.20 1.10 -8.71
CA PRO A 228 -10.42 1.65 -8.12
C PRO A 228 -10.21 2.09 -6.66
N ILE A 229 -9.33 1.39 -5.92
CA ILE A 229 -8.96 1.76 -4.56
C ILE A 229 -8.27 3.14 -4.51
N GLY A 230 -7.47 3.48 -5.53
CA GLY A 230 -6.87 4.81 -5.67
C GLY A 230 -7.91 5.93 -5.90
N THR A 231 -9.09 5.59 -6.41
CA THR A 231 -10.23 6.50 -6.51
C THR A 231 -10.91 6.66 -5.14
N ILE A 232 -11.15 5.57 -4.43
CA ILE A 232 -11.77 5.59 -3.08
C ILE A 232 -10.93 6.42 -2.10
N ILE A 233 -9.61 6.18 -2.06
CA ILE A 233 -8.68 6.90 -1.19
C ILE A 233 -8.74 8.42 -1.42
N ARG A 234 -8.94 8.86 -2.67
CA ARG A 234 -9.07 10.28 -3.00
C ARG A 234 -10.28 10.93 -2.31
N TYR A 235 -11.34 10.19 -2.04
CA TYR A 235 -12.52 10.69 -1.33
C TYR A 235 -12.34 10.56 0.18
N LEU A 236 -11.81 9.42 0.65
CA LEU A 236 -11.56 9.17 2.07
C LEU A 236 -10.52 10.11 2.69
N LYS A 237 -9.71 10.78 1.87
CA LYS A 237 -8.70 11.72 2.33
C LYS A 237 -9.26 12.79 3.28
N TYR A 238 -10.50 13.26 3.10
CA TYR A 238 -11.06 14.33 3.93
C TYR A 238 -11.24 13.95 5.40
N ILE A 239 -11.28 12.64 5.69
CA ILE A 239 -11.46 12.07 7.02
C ILE A 239 -10.13 12.07 7.81
N ASN A 240 -8.98 12.03 7.15
CA ASN A 240 -7.69 11.95 7.83
C ASN A 240 -7.39 13.23 8.63
N PRO A 241 -7.15 13.15 9.96
CA PRO A 241 -6.80 14.30 10.80
C PRO A 241 -5.40 14.88 10.51
N PHE A 242 -4.46 14.06 10.01
CA PHE A 242 -3.10 14.50 9.73
C PHE A 242 -2.99 15.12 8.33
N ARG A 243 -2.99 16.46 8.27
CA ARG A 243 -2.94 17.23 7.02
C ARG A 243 -1.59 17.91 6.83
N ILE A 244 -1.08 17.84 5.60
CA ILE A 244 0.13 18.54 5.16
C ILE A 244 -0.29 19.81 4.42
N SER A 245 0.27 20.95 4.82
CA SER A 245 0.10 22.25 4.16
C SER A 245 1.41 22.71 3.51
N ILE A 246 1.29 23.54 2.47
CA ILE A 246 2.43 24.32 1.95
C ILE A 246 2.57 25.52 2.88
N GLN A 247 3.74 25.66 3.50
CA GLN A 247 4.02 26.81 4.38
C GLN A 247 4.28 28.07 3.56
N ASP A 248 4.10 29.23 4.20
CA ASP A 248 4.27 30.55 3.57
C ASP A 248 5.71 30.82 3.08
N ASN A 249 6.69 30.11 3.65
CA ASN A 249 8.10 30.15 3.24
C ASN A 249 8.41 29.39 1.92
N CYS A 250 7.40 28.93 1.19
CA CYS A 250 7.59 28.20 -0.06
C CYS A 250 8.10 29.13 -1.18
N SER A 251 9.31 28.88 -1.67
CA SER A 251 9.92 29.63 -2.78
C SER A 251 9.36 29.32 -4.17
N MET A 252 8.29 28.51 -4.27
CA MET A 252 7.62 28.19 -5.53
C MET A 252 8.52 27.59 -6.63
N CYS A 253 9.67 27.00 -6.25
CA CYS A 253 10.68 26.47 -7.18
C CYS A 253 10.23 25.25 -8.01
N ALA A 254 9.04 24.70 -7.72
CA ALA A 254 8.44 23.54 -8.40
C ALA A 254 9.30 22.25 -8.41
N HIS A 255 10.31 22.15 -7.53
CA HIS A 255 11.19 20.97 -7.43
C HIS A 255 10.47 19.72 -6.90
N CYS A 256 9.40 19.92 -6.12
CA CYS A 256 8.55 18.85 -5.60
C CYS A 256 7.68 18.17 -6.68
N ILE A 257 7.37 18.84 -7.80
CA ILE A 257 6.50 18.28 -8.84
C ILE A 257 7.13 17.05 -9.49
N PRO A 258 8.39 17.08 -9.97
CA PRO A 258 9.01 15.90 -10.58
C PRO A 258 9.23 14.73 -9.58
N SER A 259 9.28 15.03 -8.30
CA SER A 259 9.38 14.03 -7.23
C SER A 259 8.04 13.35 -6.94
N CYS A 260 6.92 14.00 -7.26
CA CYS A 260 5.58 13.46 -7.06
C CYS A 260 5.19 12.43 -8.14
N LYS A 261 5.44 11.15 -7.87
CA LYS A 261 5.08 10.05 -8.78
C LYS A 261 3.59 9.79 -8.92
N TYR A 262 2.80 10.25 -7.95
CA TYR A 262 1.35 10.05 -7.89
C TYR A 262 0.55 11.16 -8.60
N ASP A 263 1.21 12.07 -9.33
CA ASP A 263 0.57 13.18 -10.07
C ASP A 263 -0.39 14.04 -9.22
N ALA A 264 0.08 14.28 -8.00
CA ALA A 264 -0.73 14.72 -6.90
C ALA A 264 -0.49 16.21 -6.58
N LEU A 265 0.58 16.77 -7.12
CA LEU A 265 0.93 18.19 -7.08
C LEU A 265 1.26 18.69 -8.49
N ASN A 266 0.60 19.76 -8.90
CA ASN A 266 0.83 20.42 -10.19
C ASN A 266 1.15 21.91 -9.99
N ILE A 267 1.59 22.57 -11.07
CA ILE A 267 1.93 24.00 -11.05
C ILE A 267 0.71 24.85 -10.63
N SER A 268 -0.48 24.48 -11.07
CA SER A 268 -1.73 25.13 -10.67
C SER A 268 -2.05 24.99 -9.18
N ASP A 269 -1.60 23.90 -8.56
CA ASP A 269 -1.85 23.64 -7.13
C ASP A 269 -0.89 24.46 -6.26
N LEU A 270 0.38 24.59 -6.69
CA LEU A 270 1.36 25.48 -6.07
C LEU A 270 0.86 26.93 -6.08
N LYS A 271 0.42 27.44 -7.24
CA LYS A 271 -0.04 28.84 -7.40
C LYS A 271 -1.23 29.19 -6.51
N LYS A 272 -2.04 28.20 -6.12
CA LYS A 272 -3.22 28.42 -5.28
C LYS A 272 -2.92 28.24 -3.79
N GLN A 273 -1.65 28.00 -3.41
CA GLN A 273 -1.20 27.63 -2.06
C GLN A 273 -2.10 26.56 -1.40
N LYS A 274 -2.72 25.70 -2.21
CA LYS A 274 -3.77 24.84 -1.69
C LYS A 274 -3.15 23.76 -0.81
N THR A 275 -3.67 23.67 0.40
CA THR A 275 -3.53 22.55 1.33
C THR A 275 -3.99 21.27 0.64
N TRP A 276 -3.07 20.40 0.22
CA TRP A 276 -3.42 19.11 -0.38
C TRP A 276 -2.58 17.97 0.19
N GLN A 277 -3.31 16.93 0.62
CA GLN A 277 -2.86 15.69 1.27
C GLN A 277 -2.03 14.74 0.40
N HIS A 278 -1.49 15.22 -0.72
CA HIS A 278 -1.06 14.35 -1.80
C HIS A 278 0.45 14.41 -2.05
N VAL A 279 1.19 15.12 -1.21
CA VAL A 279 2.65 15.21 -1.32
C VAL A 279 3.31 14.54 -0.12
N TYR A 280 3.41 13.22 -0.14
CA TYR A 280 4.49 12.52 0.55
C TYR A 280 5.79 12.62 -0.26
N SER A 281 6.18 13.86 -0.57
CA SER A 281 7.55 14.23 -0.96
C SER A 281 8.13 15.27 0.02
N LEU A 282 7.53 15.43 1.19
CA LEU A 282 7.95 16.38 2.21
C LEU A 282 8.59 15.65 3.38
N TRP A 283 9.80 15.18 3.15
CA TRP A 283 10.90 15.28 4.10
C TRP A 283 12.13 15.52 3.22
N ARG A 284 12.55 16.79 3.13
CA ARG A 284 13.79 17.21 2.44
C ARG A 284 14.96 16.37 2.94
#